data_AF-F3PQD9-F1
#
_entry.id   AF-F3PQD9-F1
#
_cell.length_a   1.000
_cell.length_b   1.000
_cell.length_c   1.000
_cell.angle_alpha   90.00
_cell.angle_beta   90.00
_cell.angle_gamma   90.00
#
_symmetry.space_group_name_H-M   'P 1'
#
loop_
_entity.id
_entity.type
_entity.pdbx_description
1 polymer ?
#
loop_
_entity_poly.entity_id
_entity_poly.type
_entity_poly.pdbx_seq_one_letter_code
_entity_poly.pdbx_strand_id
1 'polypeptide(L)'
;MVYVFFISVTFIFSLAGYLLYTGKHFASGTILLLFGLGLFFCLLNAGIHDCFSFETSYLIEDWLKYIWPLTSLALIVKAFRDNSRYDKEEACKREEERKKPIVLKFRITSTTVEK
;
A
#
# COMPACT_ATOMS: atom_id res chain seq x y z
N MET A 1 -28.70 9.88 5.39
CA MET A 1 -28.37 8.53 4.85
C MET A 1 -27.17 8.54 3.90
N VAL A 2 -27.06 9.51 2.97
CA VAL A 2 -25.97 9.57 1.97
C VAL A 2 -24.57 9.66 2.61
N TYR A 3 -24.37 10.53 3.61
CA TYR A 3 -23.06 10.68 4.27
C TYR A 3 -22.55 9.39 4.94
N VAL A 4 -23.44 8.62 5.58
CA VAL A 4 -23.07 7.35 6.25
C VAL A 4 -22.60 6.30 5.23
N PHE A 5 -23.22 6.27 4.05
CA PHE A 5 -22.80 5.41 2.95
C PHE A 5 -21.40 5.79 2.47
N PHE A 6 -21.14 7.07 2.20
CA PHE A 6 -19.82 7.54 1.76
C PHE A 6 -18.73 7.32 2.82
N ILE A 7 -19.02 7.52 4.11
CA ILE A 7 -18.07 7.21 5.20
C ILE A 7 -17.72 5.72 5.20
N SER A 8 -18.72 4.85 5.04
CA SER A 8 -18.51 3.40 5.02
C SER A 8 -17.68 2.98 3.81
N VAL A 9 -17.98 3.51 2.63
CA VAL A 9 -17.24 3.25 1.38
C VAL A 9 -15.79 3.71 1.51
N THR A 10 -15.57 4.92 2.03
CA THR A 10 -14.24 5.48 2.32
C THR A 10 -13.44 4.54 3.21
N PHE A 11 -14.04 4.09 4.32
CA PHE A 11 -13.39 3.19 5.27
C PHE A 11 -13.02 1.85 4.62
N ILE A 12 -13.92 1.26 3.82
CA ILE A 12 -13.68 0.00 3.12
C ILE A 12 -12.49 0.12 2.15
N PHE A 13 -12.46 1.18 1.32
CA PHE A 13 -11.36 1.37 0.37
C PHE A 13 -10.03 1.65 1.06
N SER A 14 -10.02 2.46 2.13
CA SER A 14 -8.81 2.70 2.92
C SER A 14 -8.31 1.42 3.61
N LEU A 15 -9.20 0.62 4.18
CA LEU A 15 -8.85 -0.64 4.83
C LEU A 15 -8.31 -1.67 3.81
N ALA A 16 -9.01 -1.83 2.68
CA ALA A 16 -8.57 -2.72 1.61
C ALA A 16 -7.22 -2.28 1.03
N GLY A 17 -7.02 -0.98 0.82
CA GLY A 17 -5.74 -0.43 0.38
C GLY A 17 -4.62 -0.69 1.38
N TYR A 18 -4.88 -0.54 2.69
CA TYR A 18 -3.92 -0.84 3.75
C TYR A 18 -3.57 -2.34 3.81
N LEU A 19 -4.56 -3.23 3.69
CA LEU A 19 -4.33 -4.68 3.66
C LEU A 19 -3.50 -5.09 2.44
N LEU A 20 -3.77 -4.52 1.26
CA LEU A 20 -2.95 -4.77 0.07
C LEU A 20 -1.53 -4.25 0.24
N TYR A 21 -1.37 -3.06 0.83
CA TYR A 21 -0.07 -2.45 1.08
C TYR A 21 0.78 -3.28 2.03
N THR A 22 0.20 -3.76 3.14
CA THR A 22 0.87 -4.66 4.09
C THR A 22 1.13 -6.05 3.50
N GLY A 23 0.28 -6.49 2.56
CA GLY A 23 0.48 -7.67 1.72
C GLY A 23 1.54 -7.50 0.63
N LYS A 24 2.35 -6.43 0.66
CA LYS A 24 3.43 -6.10 -0.30
C LYS A 24 2.96 -5.77 -1.71
N HIS A 25 1.66 -5.59 -1.92
CA HIS A 25 1.12 -5.03 -3.15
C HIS A 25 1.14 -3.50 -3.05
N PHE A 26 2.35 -2.92 -3.03
CA PHE A 26 2.56 -1.50 -2.70
C PHE A 26 1.81 -0.56 -3.65
N ALA A 27 1.93 -0.75 -4.97
CA ALA A 27 1.30 0.13 -5.95
C ALA A 27 -0.23 0.12 -5.86
N SER A 28 -0.86 -1.07 -5.91
CA SER A 28 -2.32 -1.20 -5.84
C SER A 28 -2.87 -0.82 -4.46
N GLY A 29 -2.14 -1.13 -3.39
CA GLY A 29 -2.50 -0.72 -2.03
C GLY A 29 -2.48 0.80 -1.86
N THR A 30 -1.46 1.48 -2.38
CA THR A 30 -1.39 2.94 -2.36
C THR A 30 -2.47 3.59 -3.23
N ILE A 31 -2.79 3.05 -4.41
CA ILE A 31 -3.88 3.56 -5.24
C ILE A 31 -5.23 3.46 -4.51
N LEU A 32 -5.54 2.32 -3.88
CA LEU A 32 -6.78 2.19 -3.11
C LEU A 32 -6.82 3.10 -1.89
N LEU A 33 -5.69 3.27 -1.19
CA LEU A 33 -5.56 4.21 -0.07
C LEU A 33 -5.82 5.64 -0.52
N LEU A 34 -5.24 6.07 -1.64
CA LEU A 34 -5.50 7.38 -2.24
C LEU A 34 -6.96 7.52 -2.66
N PHE A 35 -7.57 6.49 -3.24
CA PHE A 35 -8.98 6.54 -3.60
C PHE A 35 -9.88 6.74 -2.37
N GLY A 36 -9.65 5.96 -1.30
CA GLY A 36 -10.36 6.12 -0.03
C GLY A 36 -10.12 7.50 0.58
N LEU A 37 -8.88 7.97 0.63
CA LEU A 37 -8.55 9.31 1.12
C LEU A 37 -9.29 10.38 0.28
N GLY A 38 -9.39 10.22 -1.04
CA GLY A 38 -10.03 11.21 -1.92
C GLY A 38 -11.52 11.33 -1.67
N LEU A 39 -12.20 10.20 -1.43
CA LEU A 39 -13.59 10.17 -1.00
C LEU A 39 -13.79 10.86 0.36
N PHE A 40 -12.86 10.66 1.29
CA PHE A 40 -12.89 11.33 2.59
C PHE A 40 -12.80 12.86 2.44
N PHE A 41 -11.89 13.34 1.60
CA PHE A 41 -11.74 14.76 1.32
C PHE A 41 -12.98 15.37 0.66
N CYS A 42 -13.61 14.66 -0.28
CA CYS A 42 -14.87 15.10 -0.88
C CYS A 42 -15.98 15.20 0.17
N LEU A 43 -16.06 14.22 1.08
CA LEU A 43 -17.05 14.21 2.15
C LEU A 43 -16.83 15.34 3.17
N LEU A 44 -15.58 15.59 3.55
CA LEU A 44 -15.20 16.72 4.40
C LEU A 44 -15.61 18.04 3.75
N ASN A 45 -15.30 18.21 2.46
CA ASN A 45 -15.60 19.45 1.75
C ASN A 45 -17.11 19.72 1.67
N ALA A 46 -17.89 18.69 1.36
CA ALA A 46 -19.36 18.78 1.37
C ALA A 46 -19.90 19.11 2.77
N GLY A 47 -19.37 18.46 3.82
CA GLY A 47 -19.81 18.70 5.19
C GLY A 47 -19.42 20.09 5.72
N ILE A 48 -18.30 20.65 5.28
CA ILE A 48 -17.86 22.00 5.67
C ILE A 48 -18.80 23.06 5.11
N HIS A 49 -19.20 22.93 3.85
CA HIS A 49 -20.20 23.82 3.23
C HIS A 49 -21.55 23.79 3.97
N ASP A 50 -21.96 22.62 4.49
CA ASP A 50 -23.23 22.48 5.21
C ASP A 50 -23.15 23.00 6.67
N CYS A 51 -21.97 22.98 7.30
CA CYS A 51 -21.82 23.23 8.74
C CYS A 51 -21.23 24.61 9.13
N PHE A 52 -20.52 25.29 8.24
CA PHE A 52 -19.77 26.51 8.55
C PHE A 52 -20.30 27.74 7.82
N SER A 53 -20.05 28.92 8.40
CA SER A 53 -20.35 30.18 7.72
C SER A 53 -19.41 30.38 6.52
N PHE A 54 -19.87 31.17 5.54
CA PHE A 54 -19.15 31.41 4.28
C PHE A 54 -17.68 31.81 4.48
N GLU A 55 -17.34 32.63 5.48
CA GLU A 55 -15.94 33.02 5.72
C GLU A 55 -15.08 31.90 6.32
N THR A 56 -15.65 31.01 7.13
CA THR A 56 -14.90 29.88 7.70
C THR A 56 -14.74 28.72 6.72
N SER A 57 -15.68 28.55 5.78
CA SER A 57 -15.59 27.51 4.77
C SER A 57 -14.39 27.73 3.83
N TYR A 58 -14.15 28.97 3.38
CA TYR A 58 -13.03 29.31 2.48
C TYR A 58 -11.65 28.99 3.07
N LEU A 59 -11.43 29.30 4.35
CA LEU A 59 -10.17 29.01 5.03
C LEU A 59 -9.92 27.50 5.12
N ILE A 60 -10.96 26.73 5.48
CA ILE A 60 -10.82 25.28 5.63
C ILE A 60 -10.67 24.60 4.26
N GLU A 61 -11.39 25.08 3.24
CA GLU A 61 -11.26 24.63 1.86
C GLU A 61 -9.84 24.82 1.31
N ASP A 62 -9.24 26.00 1.51
CA ASP A 62 -7.88 26.25 1.05
C ASP A 62 -6.86 25.36 1.79
N TRP A 63 -7.02 25.18 3.10
CA TRP A 63 -6.18 24.23 3.83
C TRP A 63 -6.31 22.79 3.29
N LEU A 64 -7.53 22.33 3.01
CA LEU A 64 -7.78 21.01 2.43
C LEU A 64 -7.14 20.85 1.04
N LYS A 65 -7.19 21.89 0.19
CA LYS A 65 -6.55 21.89 -1.14
C LYS A 65 -5.04 21.70 -1.07
N TYR A 66 -4.37 22.17 -0.03
CA TYR A 66 -2.92 21.99 0.14
C TYR A 66 -2.56 20.68 0.83
N ILE A 67 -3.34 20.24 1.82
CA ILE A 67 -3.08 18.99 2.55
C ILE A 67 -3.26 17.78 1.64
N TRP A 68 -4.26 17.80 0.74
CA TRP A 68 -4.57 16.66 -0.13
C TRP A 68 -3.40 16.25 -1.05
N PRO A 69 -2.81 17.14 -1.86
CA PRO A 69 -1.65 16.80 -2.69
C PRO A 69 -0.43 16.40 -1.86
N LEU A 70 -0.22 17.06 -0.71
CA LEU A 70 0.93 16.81 0.15
C LEU A 70 0.89 15.40 0.76
N THR A 71 -0.26 15.01 1.30
CA THR A 71 -0.48 13.67 1.85
C THR A 71 -0.43 12.60 0.76
N SER A 72 -1.00 12.89 -0.40
CA SER A 72 -0.95 11.99 -1.55
C SER A 72 0.48 11.74 -2.04
N LEU A 73 1.27 12.80 -2.17
CA LEU A 73 2.68 12.72 -2.57
C LEU A 73 3.50 11.95 -1.52
N ALA A 74 3.27 12.19 -0.23
CA ALA A 74 3.96 11.48 0.85
C ALA A 74 3.69 9.96 0.80
N LEU A 75 2.44 9.56 0.53
CA LEU A 75 2.07 8.14 0.38
C LEU A 75 2.73 7.50 -0.83
N ILE A 76 2.75 8.20 -1.97
CA ILE A 76 3.40 7.72 -3.20
C ILE A 76 4.90 7.54 -2.99
N VAL A 77 5.58 8.55 -2.43
CA VAL A 77 7.02 8.49 -2.15
C VAL A 77 7.34 7.35 -1.18
N LYS A 78 6.51 7.17 -0.15
CA LYS A 78 6.66 6.05 0.79
C LYS A 78 6.50 4.70 0.09
N ALA A 79 5.50 4.55 -0.78
CA ALA A 79 5.27 3.33 -1.55
C ALA A 79 6.45 2.99 -2.46
N PHE A 80 7.02 3.97 -3.17
CA PHE A 80 8.21 3.77 -4.00
C PHE A 80 9.42 3.34 -3.16
N ARG A 81 9.64 3.99 -2.02
CA ARG A 81 10.74 3.65 -1.10
C ARG A 81 10.60 2.22 -0.59
N ASP A 82 9.42 1.85 -0.11
CA ASP A 82 9.17 0.53 0.47
C ASP A 82 9.24 -0.57 -0.59
N ASN A 83 8.75 -0.32 -1.81
CA ASN A 83 8.92 -1.24 -2.94
C ASN A 83 10.41 -1.45 -3.29
N SER A 84 11.18 -0.35 -3.39
CA SER A 84 12.62 -0.44 -3.71
C SER A 84 13.43 -1.18 -2.64
N ARG A 85 13.02 -1.05 -1.37
CA ARG A 85 13.65 -1.77 -0.25
C ARG A 85 13.29 -3.25 -0.31
N TYR A 86 12.02 -3.56 -0.58
CA TYR A 86 11.55 -4.92 -0.73
C TYR A 86 12.27 -5.66 -1.86
N ASP A 87 12.43 -5.03 -3.02
CA ASP A 87 13.14 -5.62 -4.17
C ASP A 87 14.60 -5.97 -3.82
N LYS A 88 15.28 -5.12 -3.04
CA LYS A 88 16.64 -5.39 -2.54
C LYS A 88 16.70 -6.55 -1.56
N GLU A 89 15.74 -6.62 -0.63
CA GLU A 89 15.65 -7.71 0.34
C GLU A 89 15.35 -9.05 -0.36
N GLU A 90 14.48 -9.07 -1.37
CA GLU A 90 14.26 -10.26 -2.19
C GLU A 90 15.49 -10.67 -2.99
N ALA A 91 16.20 -9.72 -3.61
CA ALA A 91 17.42 -10.00 -4.35
C ALA A 91 18.50 -10.63 -3.44
N CYS A 92 18.65 -10.10 -2.22
CA CYS A 92 19.57 -10.64 -1.22
C CYS A 92 19.18 -12.07 -0.80
N LYS A 93 17.90 -12.34 -0.56
CA LYS A 93 17.42 -13.71 -0.25
C LYS A 93 17.69 -14.70 -1.37
N ARG A 94 17.47 -14.31 -2.63
CA ARG A 94 17.77 -15.17 -3.79
C ARG A 94 19.26 -15.47 -3.92
N GLU A 95 20.12 -14.50 -3.60
CA GLU A 95 21.57 -14.73 -3.55
C GLU A 95 21.97 -15.68 -2.41
N GLU A 96 21.39 -15.53 -1.21
CA GLU A 96 21.62 -16.45 -0.09
C GLU A 96 21.16 -17.87 -0.43
N GLU A 97 20.00 -18.03 -1.08
CA GLU A 97 19.51 -19.32 -1.54
C GLU A 97 20.40 -19.94 -2.62
N ARG A 98 20.96 -19.15 -3.53
CA ARG A 98 21.96 -19.63 -4.51
C ARG A 98 23.28 -20.05 -3.87
N LYS A 99 23.64 -19.47 -2.72
CA LYS A 99 24.85 -19.82 -1.97
C LYS A 99 24.66 -21.02 -1.04
N LYS A 100 23.43 -21.53 -0.87
CA LYS A 100 23.21 -22.78 -0.12
C LYS A 100 23.83 -23.95 -0.89
N PRO A 101 24.76 -24.72 -0.28
CA PRO A 101 25.35 -25.86 -0.95
C PRO A 101 24.24 -26.88 -1.27
N ILE A 102 24.09 -27.20 -2.56
CA ILE A 102 23.20 -28.28 -3.01
C ILE A 102 23.85 -29.59 -2.52
N VAL A 103 23.35 -30.12 -1.41
CA VAL A 103 23.77 -31.43 -0.90
C VAL A 103 23.18 -32.51 -1.81
N LEU A 104 23.85 -32.81 -2.91
CA LEU A 104 23.55 -33.97 -3.75
C LEU A 104 23.99 -35.23 -2.99
N LYS A 105 23.04 -35.90 -2.31
CA LYS A 105 23.24 -37.25 -1.76
C LYS A 105 23.28 -38.24 -2.92
N PHE A 106 24.45 -38.48 -3.50
CA PHE A 106 24.65 -39.59 -4.42
C PHE A 106 24.73 -40.90 -3.62
N ARG A 107 23.70 -41.75 -3.75
CA ARG A 107 23.75 -43.14 -3.27
C ARG A 107 24.38 -43.99 -4.38
N ILE A 108 25.70 -44.19 -4.31
CA ILE A 108 26.40 -45.12 -5.20
C ILE A 108 26.00 -46.53 -4.76
N THR A 109 25.16 -47.18 -5.57
CA THR A 109 24.81 -48.60 -5.37
C THR A 109 25.73 -49.38 -6.29
N SER A 110 26.87 -49.88 -5.77
CA SER A 110 27.70 -50.79 -6.56
C SER A 110 27.05 -52.16 -6.54
N THR A 111 26.76 -52.69 -7.73
CA THR A 111 26.37 -54.08 -7.91
C THR A 111 27.64 -54.82 -8.32
N THR A 112 28.27 -55.50 -7.35
CA THR A 112 29.32 -56.48 -7.62
C THR A 112 28.68 -57.68 -8.31
N VAL A 113 28.93 -57.83 -9.61
CA VAL A 113 28.66 -59.06 -10.34
C VAL A 113 29.83 -60.00 -10.05
N GLU A 114 29.59 -61.02 -9.22
CA GLU A 114 30.51 -62.13 -9.00
C GLU A 114 30.71 -62.91 -10.31
N LYS A 115 31.96 -63.34 -10.54
CA LYS A 115 32.42 -64.10 -11.70
C LYS A 115 31.99 -65.56 -11.65
#